data_AF-A0A537GLB0-F1
#
_entry.id   AF-A0A537GLB0-F1
#
_cell.length_a   1.000
_cell.length_b   1.000
_cell.length_c   1.000
_cell.angle_alpha   90.00
_cell.angle_beta   90.00
_cell.angle_gamma   90.00
#
_symmetry.space_group_name_H-M   'P 1'
#
loop_
_entity.id
_entity.type
_entity.pdbx_description
1 polymer ?
#
loop_
_entity_poly.entity_id
_entity_poly.type
_entity_poly.pdbx_seq_one_letter_code
_entity_poly.pdbx_strand_id
1 'polypeptide(L)'
;MPGRIVHGVGDISSRAVLVSNTNKSLLEDIRAILSEMGIDSKLYLDTKAGVRRSTITSWKLAILGRDNLLRFRDRIGFSDAGKSGTLTAMLDSYRKHGSESPMRSMW
;
A
#
# COMPACT_ATOMS: atom_id res chain seq x y z
N MET A 1 -17.13 -18.83 7.62
CA MET A 1 -15.81 -18.78 8.27
C MET A 1 -15.09 -17.52 7.76
N PRO A 2 -15.05 -16.38 8.47
CA PRO A 2 -14.26 -15.25 7.98
C PRO A 2 -12.78 -15.52 8.27
N GLY A 3 -11.96 -15.41 7.23
CA GLY A 3 -10.54 -15.73 7.23
C GLY A 3 -9.74 -14.85 8.18
N ARG A 4 -8.83 -15.49 8.92
CA ARG A 4 -7.85 -14.84 9.79
C ARG A 4 -6.87 -14.06 8.91
N ILE A 5 -6.99 -12.74 8.86
CA ILE A 5 -5.98 -11.87 8.25
C ILE A 5 -4.75 -11.94 9.16
N VAL A 6 -3.69 -12.57 8.66
CA VAL A 6 -2.40 -12.63 9.34
C VAL A 6 -1.69 -11.32 9.03
N HIS A 7 -1.64 -10.42 10.00
CA HIS A 7 -0.90 -9.17 9.92
C HIS A 7 0.61 -9.46 9.97
N GLY A 8 1.21 -9.74 8.80
CA GLY A 8 2.65 -9.78 8.61
C GLY A 8 3.21 -8.39 8.28
N VAL A 9 4.51 -8.19 8.48
CA VAL A 9 5.20 -6.98 8.01
C VAL A 9 5.17 -6.95 6.47
N GLY A 10 4.68 -5.86 5.90
CA GLY A 10 4.54 -5.68 4.44
C GLY A 10 3.34 -6.43 3.86
N ASP A 11 2.13 -6.04 4.26
CA ASP A 11 0.89 -6.61 3.74
C ASP A 11 0.38 -5.81 2.52
N ILE A 12 -0.33 -6.46 1.60
CA ILE A 12 -0.90 -5.83 0.41
C ILE A 12 -2.41 -5.82 0.57
N SER A 13 -3.00 -4.64 0.77
CA SER A 13 -4.46 -4.49 0.65
C SER A 13 -4.83 -4.25 -0.81
N SER A 14 -6.11 -4.38 -1.16
CA SER A 14 -6.63 -4.44 -2.54
C SER A 14 -6.17 -3.31 -3.49
N ARG A 15 -5.57 -2.22 -2.98
CA ARG A 15 -5.02 -1.10 -3.76
C ARG A 15 -3.77 -0.45 -3.14
N ALA A 16 -3.08 -1.10 -2.19
CA ALA A 16 -1.97 -0.47 -1.46
C ALA A 16 -0.91 -1.47 -1.01
N VAL A 17 0.35 -1.01 -0.98
CA VAL A 17 1.42 -1.66 -0.21
C VAL A 17 1.43 -1.03 1.18
N LEU A 18 1.31 -1.85 2.22
CA LEU A 18 1.20 -1.40 3.62
C LEU A 18 2.36 -1.93 4.46
N VAL A 19 3.04 -1.04 5.17
CA VAL A 19 4.04 -1.38 6.18
C VAL A 19 3.51 -0.95 7.54
N SER A 20 3.44 -1.87 8.50
CA SER A 20 2.99 -1.59 9.86
C SER A 20 4.14 -1.75 10.83
N ASN A 21 4.31 -0.81 11.75
CA ASN A 21 5.31 -0.90 12.81
C ASN A 21 4.88 -0.12 14.05
N THR A 22 5.28 -0.53 15.25
CA THR A 22 5.06 0.24 16.48
C THR A 22 6.00 1.43 16.59
N ASN A 23 7.20 1.34 16.01
CA ASN A 23 8.17 2.43 15.96
C ASN A 23 7.83 3.41 14.84
N LYS A 24 7.32 4.60 15.22
CA LYS A 24 6.98 5.67 14.27
C LYS A 24 8.21 6.20 13.53
N SER A 25 9.32 6.44 14.25
CA SER A 25 10.52 7.04 13.68
C SER A 25 11.07 6.19 12.54
N LEU A 26 11.08 4.86 12.70
CA LEU A 26 11.46 3.94 11.64
C LEU A 26 10.59 4.10 10.38
N LEU A 27 9.28 4.32 10.53
CA LEU A 27 8.40 4.54 9.37
C LEU A 27 8.58 5.91 8.72
N GLU A 28 8.97 6.94 9.48
CA GLU A 28 9.34 8.24 8.92
C GLU A 28 10.66 8.15 8.15
N ASP A 29 11.64 7.41 8.65
CA ASP A 29 12.91 7.16 7.95
C ASP A 29 12.68 6.40 6.63
N ILE A 30 11.86 5.34 6.67
CA ILE A 30 11.45 4.61 5.46
C ILE A 30 10.72 5.54 4.49
N ARG A 31 9.85 6.43 4.98
CA ARG A 31 9.13 7.40 4.15
C ARG A 31 10.07 8.39 3.48
N ALA A 32 11.10 8.87 4.17
CA ALA A 32 12.11 9.75 3.58
C ALA A 32 12.86 9.03 2.43
N ILE A 33 13.30 7.80 2.67
CA ILE A 33 13.97 6.95 1.68
C ILE A 33 13.06 6.69 0.46
N LEU A 34 11.78 6.42 0.67
CA LEU A 34 10.79 6.28 -0.42
C LEU A 34 10.64 7.57 -1.22
N SER A 35 10.61 8.72 -0.55
CA SER A 35 10.51 10.03 -1.21
C SER A 35 11.72 10.33 -2.09
N GLU A 36 12.94 9.98 -1.67
CA GLU A 36 14.14 10.09 -2.50
C GLU A 36 14.06 9.22 -3.76
N MET A 37 13.35 8.10 -3.68
CA MET A 37 13.04 7.26 -4.83
C MET A 37 11.86 7.75 -5.68
N GLY A 38 11.26 8.89 -5.33
CA GLY A 38 10.08 9.43 -5.98
C GLY A 38 8.82 8.60 -5.71
N ILE A 39 8.74 7.89 -4.58
CA ILE A 39 7.58 7.10 -4.18
C ILE A 39 6.88 7.83 -3.03
N ASP A 40 5.72 8.42 -3.32
CA ASP A 40 4.94 9.07 -2.28
C ASP A 40 4.24 8.04 -1.40
N SER A 41 4.26 8.28 -0.09
CA SER A 41 3.62 7.42 0.91
C SER A 41 2.95 8.22 2.02
N LYS A 42 1.87 7.65 2.57
CA LYS A 42 1.06 8.25 3.64
C LYS A 42 1.27 7.50 4.95
N LEU A 43 1.61 8.21 6.01
CA LEU A 43 1.72 7.67 7.36
C LEU A 43 0.44 7.98 8.15
N TYR A 44 -0.15 6.97 8.80
CA TYR A 44 -1.31 7.15 9.67
C TYR A 44 -1.25 6.22 10.89
N LEU A 45 -1.97 6.60 11.93
CA LEU A 45 -2.11 5.81 13.14
C LEU A 45 -3.08 4.66 12.89
N ASP A 46 -2.68 3.44 13.23
CA ASP A 46 -3.58 2.28 13.21
C ASP A 46 -4.26 2.15 14.57
N THR A 47 -5.49 2.65 14.65
CA THR A 47 -6.36 2.51 15.82
C THR A 47 -7.26 1.30 15.62
N LYS A 48 -7.18 0.30 16.51
CA LYS A 48 -8.18 -0.77 16.56
C LYS A 48 -9.49 -0.19 17.07
N ALA A 49 -10.52 -0.14 16.21
CA ALA A 49 -11.88 0.18 16.62
C ALA A 49 -12.37 -0.81 17.68
N GLY A 50 -12.84 -0.31 18.82
CA GLY A 50 -13.53 -1.11 19.85
C GLY A 50 -12.80 -1.30 21.18
N VAL A 51 -11.54 -0.87 21.32
CA VAL A 51 -10.84 -0.96 22.62
C VAL A 51 -11.03 0.34 23.39
N ARG A 52 -11.77 0.28 24.51
CA ARG A 52 -12.09 1.40 25.45
C ARG A 52 -10.86 2.08 26.11
N ARG A 53 -9.65 1.84 25.62
CA ARG A 53 -8.41 2.53 26.01
C ARG A 53 -7.61 2.78 24.75
N SER A 54 -7.25 4.04 24.53
CA SER A 54 -6.46 4.55 23.40
C SER A 54 -5.02 4.04 23.44
N THR A 55 -4.81 2.73 23.37
CA THR A 55 -3.49 2.15 23.24
C THR A 55 -3.14 2.21 21.76
N ILE A 56 -2.17 3.05 21.39
CA ILE A 56 -1.61 3.07 20.03
C ILE A 56 -1.11 1.66 19.72
N THR A 57 -1.77 0.95 18.81
CA THR A 57 -1.44 -0.45 18.51
C THR A 57 -0.33 -0.58 17.48
N SER A 58 -0.29 0.33 16.49
CA SER A 58 0.81 0.47 15.54
C SER A 58 0.63 1.73 14.68
N TRP A 59 1.67 2.06 13.92
CA TRP A 59 1.65 3.04 12.84
C TRP A 59 1.67 2.30 11.50
N LYS A 60 1.03 2.88 10.48
CA LYS A 60 0.95 2.33 9.13
C LYS A 60 1.46 3.33 8.10
N LEU A 61 2.36 2.86 7.24
CA LEU A 61 2.81 3.54 6.04
C LEU A 61 2.15 2.89 4.83
N ALA A 62 1.47 3.68 4.01
CA ALA A 62 0.79 3.21 2.81
C ALA A 62 1.36 3.85 1.55
N ILE A 63 1.72 3.01 0.59
CA ILE A 63 2.05 3.41 -0.78
C ILE A 63 0.81 3.17 -1.63
N LEU A 64 0.32 4.24 -2.25
CA LEU A 64 -0.97 4.29 -2.93
C LEU A 64 -0.80 4.89 -4.33
N GLY A 65 -1.70 4.51 -5.23
CA GLY A 65 -1.75 5.04 -6.58
C GLY A 65 -0.83 4.29 -7.54
N ARG A 66 -1.29 4.17 -8.78
CA ARG A 66 -0.65 3.33 -9.80
C ARG A 66 0.82 3.68 -10.00
N ASP A 67 1.15 4.96 -10.13
CA ASP A 67 2.52 5.38 -10.48
C ASP A 67 3.51 5.13 -9.33
N ASN A 68 3.09 5.35 -8.08
CA ASN A 68 3.90 5.00 -6.91
C ASN A 68 4.09 3.48 -6.80
N LEU A 69 3.04 2.69 -7.07
CA LEU A 69 3.12 1.23 -7.06
C LEU A 69 4.02 0.69 -8.19
N LEU A 70 4.02 1.32 -9.36
CA LEU A 70 4.95 1.00 -10.46
C LEU A 70 6.39 1.30 -10.04
N ARG A 71 6.65 2.50 -9.53
CA ARG A 71 7.98 2.89 -9.03
C ARG A 71 8.44 1.97 -7.91
N PHE A 72 7.55 1.60 -7.00
CA PHE A 72 7.84 0.64 -5.94
C PHE A 72 8.23 -0.73 -6.51
N ARG A 73 7.46 -1.27 -7.46
CA ARG A 73 7.79 -2.53 -8.14
C ARG A 73 9.17 -2.48 -8.78
N ASP A 74 9.47 -1.40 -9.49
CA ASP A 74 10.67 -1.30 -10.34
C ASP A 74 11.94 -1.00 -9.52
N ARG A 75 11.82 -0.28 -8.40
CA ARG A 75 12.98 0.13 -7.57
C ARG A 75 13.22 -0.73 -6.34
N ILE A 76 12.17 -1.33 -5.77
CA ILE A 76 12.24 -2.07 -4.51
C ILE A 76 11.72 -3.49 -4.73
N GLY A 77 10.48 -3.62 -5.19
CA GLY A 77 9.82 -4.90 -5.41
C GLY A 77 9.61 -5.70 -4.12
N PHE A 78 9.19 -6.94 -4.28
CA PHE A 78 9.12 -7.92 -3.20
C PHE A 78 10.02 -9.10 -3.53
N SER A 79 10.82 -9.54 -2.56
CA SER A 79 11.58 -10.79 -2.68
C SER A 79 10.68 -12.03 -2.63
N ASP A 80 9.53 -11.92 -1.93
CA ASP A 80 8.52 -12.98 -1.89
C ASP A 80 7.73 -13.02 -3.20
N ALA A 81 7.70 -14.20 -3.84
CA ALA A 81 7.05 -14.39 -5.13
C ALA A 81 5.52 -14.18 -5.06
N GLY A 82 4.88 -14.52 -3.93
CA GLY A 82 3.45 -14.32 -3.74
C GLY A 82 3.07 -12.84 -3.68
N LYS A 83 3.82 -12.06 -2.90
CA LYS A 83 3.65 -10.60 -2.81
C LYS A 83 3.96 -9.91 -4.14
N SER A 84 5.02 -10.35 -4.84
CA SER A 84 5.36 -9.84 -6.18
C SER A 84 4.25 -10.12 -7.21
N GLY A 85 3.72 -11.35 -7.21
CA GLY A 85 2.58 -11.72 -8.05
C GLY A 85 1.32 -10.90 -7.73
N THR A 86 1.05 -10.66 -6.45
CA THR A 86 -0.09 -9.84 -6.00
C THR A 86 0.05 -8.39 -6.44
N LEU A 87 1.25 -7.80 -6.30
CA LEU A 87 1.53 -6.45 -6.78
C LEU A 87 1.34 -6.32 -8.29
N THR A 88 1.79 -7.33 -9.06
CA THR A 88 1.62 -7.37 -10.52
C THR A 88 0.14 -7.44 -10.90
N ALA A 89 -0.62 -8.35 -10.29
CA ALA A 89 -2.05 -8.47 -10.52
C ALA A 89 -2.82 -7.18 -10.16
N MET A 90 -2.42 -6.51 -9.08
CA MET A 90 -2.98 -5.22 -8.69
C MET A 90 -2.69 -4.15 -9.75
N LEU A 91 -1.46 -4.05 -10.25
CA LEU A 91 -1.11 -3.11 -11.33
C LEU A 91 -1.86 -3.39 -12.64
N ASP A 92 -2.07 -4.66 -12.98
CA ASP A 92 -2.86 -5.04 -14.15
C ASP A 92 -4.33 -4.67 -14.02
N SER A 93 -4.88 -4.68 -12.80
CA SER A 93 -6.26 -4.24 -12.56
C SER A 93 -6.48 -2.75 -12.89
N TYR A 94 -5.46 -1.90 -12.69
CA TYR A 94 -5.51 -0.50 -13.11
C TYR A 94 -5.56 -0.35 -14.64
N ARG A 95 -4.89 -1.24 -15.37
CA ARG A 95 -4.90 -1.22 -16.85
C ARG A 95 -6.30 -1.55 -17.40
N LYS A 96 -7.01 -2.48 -16.77
CA LYS A 96 -8.38 -2.87 -17.19
C LYS A 96 -9.39 -1.73 -16.99
N HIS A 97 -9.32 -0.99 -15.89
CA HIS A 97 -10.22 0.14 -15.63
C HIS A 97 -9.89 1.42 -16.40
N GLY A 98 -8.68 1.57 -16.93
CA GLY A 98 -8.32 2.69 -17.83
C GLY A 98 -8.79 2.51 -19.28
N SER A 99 -9.48 1.40 -19.59
CA SER A 99 -9.89 1.02 -20.96
C SER A 99 -11.36 1.33 -21.28
N GLU A 100 -12.14 1.86 -20.34
CA GLU A 100 -13.54 2.26 -20.54
C GLU A 100 -13.77 3.69 -20.07
N SER A 101 -13.31 4.65 -20.86
CA SER A 101 -14.00 5.93 -20.96
C SER A 101 -14.72 5.93 -22.30
N PRO A 102 -16.06 5.93 -22.36
CA PRO A 102 -16.74 6.27 -23.59
C PRO A 102 -16.27 7.68 -23.93
N MET A 103 -15.61 7.85 -25.08
CA MET A 103 -15.48 9.17 -25.69
C MET A 103 -16.87 9.78 -25.67
N ARG A 104 -17.06 10.78 -24.80
CA ARG A 104 -18.27 11.56 -24.76
C ARG A 104 -18.26 12.32 -26.08
N SER A 105 -18.98 11.76 -27.05
CA SER A 105 -19.12 12.30 -28.40
C SER A 105 -19.53 13.76 -28.29
N MET A 106 -18.69 14.63 -28.83
CA MET A 106 -19.04 16.01 -29.15
C MET A 106 -20.23 15.98 -30.12
N TRP A 107 -21.39 16.41 -29.64
CA TRP A 107 -22.42 17.10 -30.42
C TRP A 107 -23.02 18.17 -29.51
#